data_AF-A0A561TYD3-F1
#
_entry.id   AF-A0A561TYD3-F1
#
_cell.length_a   1.000
_cell.length_b   1.000
_cell.length_c   1.000
_cell.angle_alpha   90.00
_cell.angle_beta   90.00
_cell.angle_gamma   90.00
#
_symmetry.space_group_name_H-M   'P 1'
#
loop_
_entity.id
_entity.type
_entity.pdbx_description
1 polymer ?
#
loop_
_entity_poly.entity_id
_entity_poly.type
_entity_poly.pdbx_seq_one_letter_code
_entity_poly.pdbx_strand_id
1 'polypeptide(L)'
;MSDSSETVLFDHESTCLRDNPLGDPHTRRVEVHLPPGYDGVRPFPVIYWLPGFGAHPSLCGKALAFGTTVADRLRSAMTDGRVPPALIVVPDGTTAYGGSQYIDSAPCGRYAGYLAEIVAAVDRRFTTRPAPRWRAIGGKSSGGYGALIAGMTCDLFGSVIACSPDAGFEHSHLPLLPRTLDTVRAAGGMDALLARRATGPVDAPFMVAMSIIALGMCYAQDPRTSPSDALPCDPETGVFRDEVWQRWLTHDPVRMLDEHAGALTRLDHLHLGVGERDEYGMHWGARALHTALDAHGVPHHYTEHEGGHHGIEHVYTDALAGLRHVWSERTVGTCAV
;
A
#
# COMPACT_ATOMS: atom_id res chain seq x y z
N MET A 1 -21.03 -6.66 -26.42
CA MET A 1 -19.70 -6.56 -27.08
C MET A 1 -18.74 -6.10 -26.01
N SER A 2 -17.85 -6.98 -25.56
CA SER A 2 -16.88 -6.67 -24.50
C SER A 2 -15.86 -5.69 -25.06
N ASP A 3 -16.03 -4.42 -24.75
CA ASP A 3 -14.97 -3.43 -24.81
C ASP A 3 -13.91 -3.89 -23.81
N SER A 4 -12.88 -4.57 -24.30
CA SER A 4 -11.77 -5.03 -23.48
C SER A 4 -11.21 -3.82 -22.74
N SER A 5 -11.16 -3.90 -21.41
CA SER A 5 -10.43 -2.95 -20.58
C SER A 5 -9.07 -2.72 -21.23
N GLU A 6 -8.75 -1.49 -21.65
CA GLU A 6 -7.44 -1.20 -22.23
C GLU A 6 -6.42 -1.15 -21.08
N THR A 7 -6.13 -2.33 -20.54
CA THR A 7 -5.10 -2.60 -19.56
C THR A 7 -3.79 -2.70 -20.31
N VAL A 8 -2.88 -1.79 -20.02
CA VAL A 8 -1.54 -1.75 -20.60
C VAL A 8 -0.56 -2.31 -19.59
N LEU A 9 0.31 -3.20 -20.06
CA LEU A 9 1.40 -3.77 -19.28
C LEU A 9 2.73 -3.26 -19.86
N PHE A 10 3.62 -2.75 -19.02
CA PHE A 10 4.98 -2.41 -19.45
C PHE A 10 6.02 -2.84 -18.42
N ASP A 11 7.23 -3.10 -18.90
CA ASP A 11 8.39 -3.39 -18.05
C ASP A 11 9.17 -2.10 -17.77
N HIS A 12 9.53 -1.88 -16.50
CA HIS A 12 10.37 -0.78 -16.05
C HIS A 12 11.66 -1.33 -15.46
N GLU A 13 12.81 -0.94 -16.04
CA GLU A 13 14.12 -1.24 -15.49
C GLU A 13 14.46 -0.22 -14.40
N SER A 14 14.41 -0.66 -13.13
CA SER A 14 14.61 0.23 -11.98
C SER A 14 16.09 0.40 -11.65
N THR A 15 16.51 1.65 -11.46
CA THR A 15 17.86 1.92 -10.95
C THR A 15 17.93 1.69 -9.44
N CYS A 16 16.86 2.01 -8.72
CA CYS A 16 16.74 1.82 -7.27
C CYS A 16 16.80 0.36 -6.84
N LEU A 17 16.37 -0.57 -7.71
CA LEU A 17 16.35 -2.01 -7.39
C LEU A 17 17.50 -2.81 -8.03
N ARG A 18 18.40 -2.18 -8.80
CA ARG A 18 19.44 -2.90 -9.56
C ARG A 18 20.33 -3.80 -8.68
N ASP A 19 20.67 -3.31 -7.50
CA ASP A 19 21.52 -4.00 -6.51
C ASP A 19 20.71 -4.44 -5.29
N ASN A 20 19.46 -4.87 -5.50
CA ASN A 20 18.60 -5.33 -4.40
C ASN A 20 19.29 -6.48 -3.62
N PRO A 21 19.49 -6.35 -2.29
CA PRO A 21 20.21 -7.38 -1.51
C PRO A 21 19.54 -8.76 -1.49
N LEU A 22 18.23 -8.83 -1.74
CA LEU A 22 17.50 -10.10 -1.84
C LEU A 22 17.73 -10.81 -3.18
N GLY A 23 18.41 -10.16 -4.14
CA GLY A 23 18.55 -10.65 -5.51
C GLY A 23 17.24 -10.59 -6.30
N ASP A 24 16.26 -9.82 -5.80
CA ASP A 24 14.97 -9.64 -6.46
C ASP A 24 15.15 -8.94 -7.83
N PRO A 25 14.31 -9.23 -8.84
CA PRO A 25 14.42 -8.59 -10.15
C PRO A 25 14.34 -7.06 -10.06
N HIS A 26 15.20 -6.37 -10.81
CA HIS A 26 15.13 -4.92 -10.93
C HIS A 26 14.29 -4.45 -12.12
N THR A 27 13.99 -5.34 -13.06
CA THR A 27 12.98 -5.11 -14.09
C THR A 27 11.63 -5.53 -13.55
N ARG A 28 10.70 -4.57 -13.43
CA ARG A 28 9.39 -4.77 -12.82
C ARG A 28 8.28 -4.53 -13.82
N ARG A 29 7.29 -5.41 -13.80
CA ARG A 29 6.06 -5.27 -14.59
C ARG A 29 5.14 -4.26 -13.89
N VAL A 30 4.63 -3.30 -14.65
CA VAL A 30 3.66 -2.31 -14.19
C VAL A 30 2.37 -2.48 -14.97
N GLU A 31 1.25 -2.55 -14.25
CA GLU A 31 -0.09 -2.61 -14.82
C GLU A 31 -0.73 -1.22 -14.80
N VAL A 32 -1.30 -0.79 -15.93
CA VAL A 32 -1.96 0.50 -16.09
C VAL A 32 -3.35 0.30 -16.69
N HIS A 33 -4.38 0.79 -16.01
CA HIS A 33 -5.75 0.83 -16.53
C HIS A 33 -6.04 2.22 -17.08
N LEU A 34 -6.40 2.29 -18.35
CA LEU A 34 -6.74 3.56 -19.00
C LEU A 34 -8.20 3.96 -18.68
N PRO A 35 -8.45 5.24 -18.37
CA PRO A 35 -9.80 5.71 -18.07
C PRO A 35 -10.69 5.67 -19.31
N PRO A 36 -12.03 5.65 -19.14
CA PRO A 36 -12.96 5.87 -20.24
C PRO A 36 -12.64 7.17 -21.00
N GLY A 37 -12.51 7.07 -22.33
CA GLY A 37 -12.23 8.23 -23.20
C GLY A 37 -10.76 8.66 -23.26
N TYR A 38 -9.80 7.82 -22.83
CA TYR A 38 -8.39 8.08 -23.04
C TYR A 38 -8.03 7.95 -24.55
N ASP A 39 -7.50 9.03 -25.13
CA ASP A 39 -7.13 9.13 -26.55
C ASP A 39 -5.63 9.42 -26.75
N GLY A 40 -4.86 9.47 -25.65
CA GLY A 40 -3.45 9.88 -25.66
C GLY A 40 -3.22 11.38 -25.88
N VAL A 41 -4.26 12.20 -26.00
CA VAL A 41 -4.15 13.65 -26.23
C VAL A 41 -4.60 14.44 -25.01
N ARG A 42 -5.73 14.07 -24.39
CA ARG A 42 -6.23 14.73 -23.18
C ARG A 42 -5.44 14.27 -21.95
N PRO A 43 -4.91 15.18 -21.10
CA PRO A 43 -4.22 14.78 -19.88
C PRO A 43 -5.20 14.35 -18.77
N PHE A 44 -4.92 13.22 -18.14
CA PHE A 44 -5.72 12.67 -17.04
C PHE A 44 -4.97 12.66 -15.69
N PRO A 45 -5.68 12.76 -14.55
CA PRO A 45 -5.14 12.43 -13.24
C PRO A 45 -4.69 10.96 -13.16
N VAL A 46 -3.91 10.63 -12.14
CA VAL A 46 -3.38 9.27 -11.92
C VAL A 46 -3.60 8.82 -10.48
N ILE A 47 -4.08 7.59 -10.31
CA ILE A 47 -4.19 6.88 -9.05
C ILE A 47 -3.14 5.77 -9.05
N TYR A 48 -2.19 5.82 -8.11
CA TYR A 48 -1.25 4.73 -7.87
C TYR A 48 -1.84 3.82 -6.80
N TRP A 49 -2.23 2.61 -7.17
CA TRP A 49 -2.85 1.64 -6.26
C TRP A 49 -1.85 0.58 -5.83
N LEU A 50 -1.56 0.54 -4.53
CA LEU A 50 -0.59 -0.33 -3.89
C LEU A 50 -1.26 -1.62 -3.38
N PRO A 51 -0.85 -2.79 -3.87
CA PRO A 51 -1.27 -4.08 -3.32
C PRO A 51 -0.89 -4.27 -1.83
N GLY A 52 -1.70 -5.05 -1.11
CA GLY A 52 -1.35 -5.51 0.24
C GLY A 52 -0.30 -6.62 0.23
N PHE A 53 0.21 -7.00 1.41
CA PHE A 53 1.17 -8.08 1.55
C PHE A 53 0.70 -9.38 0.88
N GLY A 54 1.57 -9.99 0.07
CA GLY A 54 1.29 -11.27 -0.60
C GLY A 54 0.24 -11.22 -1.71
N ALA A 55 -0.37 -10.06 -1.97
CA ALA A 55 -1.30 -9.91 -3.07
C ALA A 55 -0.56 -9.88 -4.42
N HIS A 56 -1.15 -10.48 -5.45
CA HIS A 56 -0.66 -10.33 -6.80
C HIS A 56 -0.76 -8.85 -7.23
N PRO A 57 0.25 -8.27 -7.91
CA PRO A 57 0.25 -6.87 -8.32
C PRO A 57 -0.63 -6.63 -9.56
N SER A 58 -1.90 -6.98 -9.46
CA SER A 58 -2.90 -6.78 -10.51
C SER A 58 -4.29 -6.56 -9.92
N LEU A 59 -5.06 -5.68 -10.56
CA LEU A 59 -6.48 -5.45 -10.23
C LEU A 59 -7.43 -6.26 -11.11
N CYS A 60 -6.91 -7.05 -12.05
CA CYS A 60 -7.65 -7.92 -12.96
C CYS A 60 -8.03 -9.27 -12.35
N GLY A 61 -7.50 -9.61 -11.16
CA GLY A 61 -7.77 -10.88 -10.50
C GLY A 61 -9.22 -10.99 -9.99
N LYS A 62 -9.78 -12.20 -10.07
CA LYS A 62 -11.00 -12.57 -9.33
C LYS A 62 -10.64 -13.63 -8.29
N ALA A 63 -11.09 -13.42 -7.05
CA ALA A 63 -10.90 -14.40 -5.98
C ALA A 63 -11.85 -15.61 -6.11
N LEU A 64 -13.04 -15.40 -6.70
CA LEU A 64 -14.07 -16.42 -6.92
C LEU A 64 -14.58 -16.37 -8.36
N ALA A 65 -15.27 -17.42 -8.79
CA ALA A 65 -15.95 -17.45 -10.10
C ALA A 65 -17.06 -16.38 -10.22
N PHE A 66 -17.53 -15.87 -9.08
CA PHE A 66 -18.56 -14.84 -8.98
C PHE A 66 -17.92 -13.46 -8.72
N GLY A 67 -18.60 -12.40 -9.17
CA GLY A 67 -18.17 -11.01 -8.97
C GLY A 67 -17.39 -10.39 -10.14
N THR A 68 -17.09 -9.10 -9.99
CA THR A 68 -16.31 -8.29 -10.93
C THR A 68 -14.90 -8.07 -10.37
N THR A 69 -13.94 -7.83 -11.26
CA THR A 69 -12.59 -7.45 -10.84
C THR A 69 -12.61 -6.06 -10.21
N VAL A 70 -11.56 -5.69 -9.46
CA VAL A 70 -11.42 -4.31 -8.95
C VAL A 70 -11.34 -3.34 -10.12
N ALA A 71 -10.58 -3.69 -11.16
CA ALA A 71 -10.45 -2.90 -12.38
C ALA A 71 -11.82 -2.61 -13.03
N ASP A 72 -12.64 -3.65 -13.23
CA ASP A 72 -13.98 -3.49 -13.83
C ASP A 72 -14.90 -2.62 -12.96
N ARG A 73 -14.86 -2.81 -11.64
CA ARG A 73 -15.67 -2.02 -10.69
C ARG A 73 -15.28 -0.54 -10.76
N LEU A 74 -13.99 -0.23 -10.78
CA LEU A 74 -13.50 1.14 -10.87
C LEU A 74 -13.81 1.76 -12.24
N ARG A 75 -13.65 1.01 -13.34
CA ARG A 75 -14.05 1.46 -14.68
C ARG A 75 -15.53 1.79 -14.74
N SER A 76 -16.40 0.91 -14.22
CA SER A 76 -17.84 1.19 -14.12
C SER A 76 -18.11 2.45 -13.30
N ALA A 77 -17.44 2.61 -12.15
CA ALA A 77 -17.60 3.79 -11.31
C ALA A 77 -17.14 5.09 -12.00
N MET A 78 -16.12 5.01 -12.86
CA MET A 78 -15.69 6.14 -13.70
C MET A 78 -16.70 6.46 -14.80
N THR A 79 -17.23 5.44 -15.47
CA THR A 79 -18.28 5.61 -16.50
C THR A 79 -19.56 6.22 -15.91
N ASP A 80 -19.94 5.80 -14.70
CA ASP A 80 -21.12 6.31 -14.00
C ASP A 80 -20.88 7.68 -13.33
N GLY A 81 -19.66 8.21 -13.38
CA GLY A 81 -19.28 9.50 -12.79
C GLY A 81 -19.16 9.50 -11.25
N ARG A 82 -19.18 8.33 -10.60
CA ARG A 82 -18.98 8.20 -9.14
C ARG A 82 -17.53 8.43 -8.73
N VAL A 83 -16.59 7.95 -9.55
CA VAL A 83 -15.14 8.20 -9.42
C VAL A 83 -14.72 9.06 -10.61
N PRO A 84 -13.89 10.11 -10.44
CA PRO A 84 -13.41 10.88 -11.58
C PRO A 84 -12.56 10.01 -12.52
N PRO A 85 -12.68 10.16 -13.86
CA PRO A 85 -11.82 9.45 -14.80
C PRO A 85 -10.33 9.72 -14.52
N ALA A 86 -9.57 8.64 -14.31
CA ALA A 86 -8.14 8.69 -14.03
C ALA A 86 -7.46 7.39 -14.49
N LEU A 87 -6.16 7.46 -14.78
CA LEU A 87 -5.35 6.24 -14.93
C LEU A 87 -5.25 5.56 -13.57
N ILE A 88 -5.26 4.23 -13.54
CA ILE A 88 -4.91 3.45 -12.35
C ILE A 88 -3.62 2.69 -12.62
N VAL A 89 -2.58 2.95 -11.85
CA VAL A 89 -1.27 2.34 -11.97
C VAL A 89 -1.04 1.41 -10.79
N VAL A 90 -0.67 0.17 -11.06
CA VAL A 90 -0.38 -0.85 -10.05
C VAL A 90 1.10 -1.23 -10.20
N PRO A 91 2.00 -0.68 -9.37
CA PRO A 91 3.40 -1.06 -9.39
C PRO A 91 3.60 -2.44 -8.75
N ASP A 92 4.46 -3.27 -9.33
CA ASP A 92 4.95 -4.49 -8.68
C ASP A 92 5.94 -4.14 -7.56
N GLY A 93 5.47 -4.18 -6.31
CA GLY A 93 6.26 -4.00 -5.10
C GLY A 93 6.65 -5.30 -4.39
N THR A 94 6.54 -6.46 -5.07
CA THR A 94 6.81 -7.77 -4.47
C THR A 94 8.30 -7.99 -4.21
N THR A 95 8.60 -8.67 -3.10
CA THR A 95 9.94 -9.08 -2.69
C THR A 95 10.01 -10.60 -2.52
N ALA A 96 11.20 -11.15 -2.33
CA ALA A 96 11.38 -12.54 -1.91
C ALA A 96 10.65 -12.91 -0.60
N TYR A 97 10.26 -11.93 0.22
CA TYR A 97 9.44 -12.13 1.42
C TYR A 97 7.94 -11.92 1.20
N GLY A 98 7.50 -11.49 0.00
CA GLY A 98 6.09 -11.31 -0.37
C GLY A 98 5.58 -9.87 -0.32
N GLY A 99 6.41 -8.89 0.06
CA GLY A 99 6.06 -7.48 0.11
C GLY A 99 7.21 -6.59 0.58
N SER A 100 7.14 -5.30 0.27
CA SER A 100 8.20 -4.32 0.54
C SER A 100 7.82 -3.23 1.53
N GLN A 101 6.55 -3.18 1.97
CA GLN A 101 5.95 -2.04 2.67
C GLN A 101 6.09 -0.70 1.91
N TYR A 102 6.54 -0.74 0.65
CA TYR A 102 6.78 0.43 -0.21
C TYR A 102 7.78 1.45 0.37
N ILE A 103 8.71 0.99 1.21
CA ILE A 103 9.75 1.83 1.82
C ILE A 103 11.15 1.50 1.29
N ASP A 104 12.08 2.43 1.45
CA ASP A 104 13.50 2.12 1.29
C ASP A 104 13.98 1.33 2.53
N SER A 105 14.48 0.12 2.28
CA SER A 105 14.93 -0.81 3.33
C SER A 105 16.33 -1.30 3.01
N ALA A 106 17.20 -1.31 4.01
CA ALA A 106 18.59 -1.70 3.85
C ALA A 106 18.75 -3.14 3.34
N PRO A 107 18.03 -4.15 3.89
CA PRO A 107 18.10 -5.51 3.35
C PRO A 107 17.08 -5.82 2.24
N CYS A 108 15.98 -5.06 2.10
CA CYS A 108 14.93 -5.38 1.12
C CYS A 108 15.00 -4.57 -0.18
N GLY A 109 15.77 -3.50 -0.23
CA GLY A 109 15.90 -2.63 -1.40
C GLY A 109 15.08 -1.34 -1.31
N ARG A 110 15.27 -0.47 -2.31
CA ARG A 110 14.79 0.93 -2.29
C ARG A 110 13.43 1.12 -2.95
N TYR A 111 12.36 0.62 -2.31
CA TYR A 111 11.02 0.63 -2.91
C TYR A 111 10.32 2.00 -2.91
N ALA A 112 10.67 2.92 -2.00
CA ALA A 112 10.16 4.29 -2.06
C ALA A 112 10.80 5.03 -3.25
N GLY A 113 12.10 4.82 -3.48
CA GLY A 113 12.79 5.31 -4.68
C GLY A 113 12.22 4.72 -5.98
N TYR A 114 11.97 3.41 -6.00
CA TYR A 114 11.32 2.75 -7.14
C TYR A 114 9.92 3.31 -7.42
N LEU A 115 9.10 3.57 -6.40
CA LEU A 115 7.80 4.21 -6.58
C LEU A 115 7.92 5.58 -7.27
N ALA A 116 8.92 6.39 -6.89
CA ALA A 116 9.19 7.66 -7.56
C ALA A 116 9.62 7.49 -9.03
N GLU A 117 10.42 6.45 -9.34
CA GLU A 117 10.75 6.11 -10.72
C GLU A 117 9.52 5.71 -11.54
N ILE A 118 8.59 4.95 -10.95
CA ILE A 118 7.33 4.56 -11.61
C ILE A 118 6.49 5.79 -11.92
N VAL A 119 6.37 6.73 -10.98
CA VAL A 119 5.67 8.00 -11.24
C VAL A 119 6.25 8.71 -12.47
N ALA A 120 7.57 8.87 -12.51
CA ALA A 120 8.23 9.51 -13.64
C ALA A 120 8.10 8.69 -14.94
N ALA A 121 8.09 7.35 -14.86
CA ALA A 121 7.95 6.46 -16.02
C ALA A 121 6.55 6.53 -16.63
N VAL A 122 5.51 6.67 -15.80
CA VAL A 122 4.12 6.84 -16.22
C VAL A 122 3.93 8.20 -16.88
N ASP A 123 4.40 9.28 -16.28
CA ASP A 123 4.31 10.64 -16.84
C ASP A 123 5.03 10.79 -18.20
N ARG A 124 6.06 9.95 -18.47
CA ARG A 124 6.73 9.89 -19.78
C ARG A 124 5.98 9.09 -20.84
N ARG A 125 5.17 8.11 -20.43
CA ARG A 125 4.51 7.13 -21.32
C ARG A 125 3.08 7.50 -21.64
N PHE A 126 2.41 8.17 -20.72
CA PHE A 126 0.99 8.51 -20.82
C PHE A 126 0.80 10.02 -20.70
N THR A 127 -0.28 10.51 -21.30
CA THR A 127 -0.67 11.92 -21.19
C THR A 127 -1.35 12.12 -19.85
N THR A 128 -0.56 12.49 -18.84
CA THR A 128 -1.02 12.70 -17.47
C THR A 128 -1.09 14.18 -17.11
N ARG A 129 -1.72 14.48 -15.98
CA ARG A 129 -1.55 15.75 -15.27
C ARG A 129 -0.45 15.55 -14.22
N PRO A 130 0.79 16.00 -14.46
CA PRO A 130 1.93 15.55 -13.67
C PRO A 130 2.06 16.25 -12.31
N ALA A 131 1.27 17.28 -11.97
CA ALA A 131 1.40 17.95 -10.68
C ALA A 131 0.82 17.08 -9.53
N PRO A 132 1.40 17.13 -8.29
CA PRO A 132 0.95 16.31 -7.16
C PRO A 132 -0.55 16.39 -6.88
N ARG A 133 -1.18 17.57 -7.00
CA ARG A 133 -2.64 17.75 -6.84
C ARG A 133 -3.50 16.87 -7.75
N TRP A 134 -2.94 16.31 -8.83
CA TRP A 134 -3.59 15.40 -9.78
C TRP A 134 -3.13 13.95 -9.64
N ARG A 135 -2.32 13.65 -8.62
CA ARG A 135 -1.79 12.33 -8.31
C ARG A 135 -2.29 11.89 -6.95
N ALA A 136 -3.01 10.78 -6.95
CA ALA A 136 -3.41 10.08 -5.74
C ALA A 136 -2.55 8.83 -5.56
N ILE A 137 -2.27 8.47 -4.32
CA ILE A 137 -1.76 7.15 -3.96
C ILE A 137 -2.74 6.50 -2.99
N GLY A 138 -3.00 5.21 -3.18
CA GLY A 138 -3.86 4.48 -2.27
C GLY A 138 -3.56 3.00 -2.26
N GLY A 139 -4.17 2.27 -1.35
CA GLY A 139 -3.97 0.84 -1.25
C GLY A 139 -4.66 0.22 -0.05
N LYS A 140 -4.46 -1.09 0.10
CA LYS A 140 -5.07 -1.91 1.14
C LYS A 140 -4.02 -2.57 2.04
N SER A 141 -4.22 -2.62 3.36
CA SER A 141 -3.26 -3.26 4.29
C SER A 141 -1.88 -2.61 4.17
N SER A 142 -0.84 -3.38 3.86
CA SER A 142 0.50 -2.89 3.59
C SER A 142 0.59 -1.88 2.44
N GLY A 143 -0.36 -1.94 1.48
CA GLY A 143 -0.50 -0.91 0.46
C GLY A 143 -1.12 0.38 0.99
N GLY A 144 -2.05 0.28 1.95
CA GLY A 144 -2.60 1.43 2.65
C GLY A 144 -1.55 2.10 3.55
N TYR A 145 -0.73 1.29 4.22
CA TYR A 145 0.47 1.75 4.92
C TYR A 145 1.43 2.47 3.96
N GLY A 146 1.80 1.84 2.83
CA GLY A 146 2.69 2.45 1.85
C GLY A 146 2.16 3.79 1.32
N ALA A 147 0.85 3.93 1.14
CA ALA A 147 0.21 5.17 0.75
C ALA A 147 0.33 6.26 1.84
N LEU A 148 0.14 5.91 3.11
CA LEU A 148 0.35 6.83 4.24
C LEU A 148 1.81 7.27 4.33
N ILE A 149 2.75 6.34 4.27
CA ILE A 149 4.19 6.66 4.33
C ILE A 149 4.59 7.57 3.16
N ALA A 150 4.11 7.29 1.95
CA ALA A 150 4.37 8.16 0.81
C ALA A 150 3.84 9.58 1.04
N GLY A 151 2.63 9.74 1.60
CA GLY A 151 2.07 11.04 1.94
C GLY A 151 2.80 11.76 3.08
N MET A 152 3.40 11.02 4.01
CA MET A 152 4.18 11.58 5.12
C MET A 152 5.60 12.00 4.69
N THR A 153 6.19 11.32 3.71
CA THR A 153 7.64 11.38 3.46
C THR A 153 8.04 11.96 2.11
N CYS A 154 7.11 12.18 1.17
CA CYS A 154 7.41 12.78 -0.13
C CYS A 154 6.30 13.71 -0.65
N ASP A 155 6.67 14.63 -1.56
CA ASP A 155 5.74 15.60 -2.15
C ASP A 155 5.19 15.15 -3.51
N LEU A 156 5.14 13.84 -3.77
CA LEU A 156 4.67 13.29 -5.05
C LEU A 156 3.14 13.21 -5.16
N PHE A 157 2.42 13.18 -4.05
CA PHE A 157 0.99 12.92 -4.06
C PHE A 157 0.24 14.05 -3.37
N GLY A 158 -0.83 14.54 -4.00
CA GLY A 158 -1.75 15.49 -3.42
C GLY A 158 -2.93 14.80 -2.73
N SER A 159 -3.07 13.48 -2.88
CA SER A 159 -4.13 12.72 -2.23
C SER A 159 -3.67 11.34 -1.78
N VAL A 160 -4.12 10.91 -0.61
CA VAL A 160 -3.83 9.61 0.00
C VAL A 160 -5.13 8.87 0.30
N ILE A 161 -5.21 7.60 -0.07
CA ILE A 161 -6.35 6.71 0.20
C ILE A 161 -5.87 5.44 0.92
N ALA A 162 -6.04 5.40 2.22
CA ALA A 162 -5.59 4.29 3.06
C ALA A 162 -6.78 3.41 3.49
N CYS A 163 -6.88 2.20 2.91
CA CYS A 163 -7.92 1.23 3.25
C CYS A 163 -7.36 0.11 4.14
N SER A 164 -7.91 -0.09 5.32
CA SER A 164 -7.39 -0.96 6.38
C SER A 164 -5.85 -0.91 6.45
N PRO A 165 -5.22 0.26 6.64
CA PRO A 165 -3.76 0.35 6.60
C PRO A 165 -3.12 -0.35 7.81
N ASP A 166 -1.90 -0.85 7.63
CA ASP A 166 -1.07 -1.27 8.75
C ASP A 166 -0.77 0.00 9.59
N ALA A 167 -1.29 0.05 10.82
CA ALA A 167 -1.11 1.16 11.78
C ALA A 167 -1.38 0.66 13.19
N GLY A 168 -0.91 1.39 14.21
CA GLY A 168 -1.06 0.99 15.61
C GLY A 168 -0.48 -0.40 15.83
N PHE A 169 0.83 -0.54 15.62
CA PHE A 169 1.50 -1.84 15.48
C PHE A 169 1.33 -2.73 16.72
N GLU A 170 1.14 -2.15 17.90
CA GLU A 170 0.82 -2.87 19.13
C GLU A 170 -0.48 -3.70 18.98
N HIS A 171 -1.46 -3.17 18.26
CA HIS A 171 -2.73 -3.86 18.00
C HIS A 171 -2.66 -4.77 16.79
N SER A 172 -1.95 -4.34 15.74
CA SER A 172 -1.98 -5.04 14.46
C SER A 172 -0.92 -6.11 14.28
N HIS A 173 0.18 -6.08 15.04
CA HIS A 173 1.33 -6.96 14.83
C HIS A 173 1.68 -7.80 16.06
N LEU A 174 1.68 -7.24 17.27
CA LEU A 174 2.01 -8.01 18.48
C LEU A 174 1.12 -9.26 18.66
N PRO A 175 -0.20 -9.22 18.42
CA PRO A 175 -1.04 -10.41 18.55
C PRO A 175 -0.70 -11.55 17.56
N LEU A 176 0.01 -11.24 16.48
CA LEU A 176 0.41 -12.19 15.45
C LEU A 176 1.75 -12.87 15.77
N LEU A 177 2.55 -12.32 16.69
CA LEU A 177 3.87 -12.86 17.02
C LEU A 177 3.80 -14.30 17.53
N PRO A 178 2.96 -14.68 18.53
CA PRO A 178 2.94 -16.07 19.01
C PRO A 178 2.62 -17.09 17.91
N ARG A 179 1.66 -16.77 17.02
CA ARG A 179 1.30 -17.63 15.88
C ARG A 179 2.44 -17.74 14.87
N THR A 180 3.17 -16.65 14.66
CA THR A 180 4.38 -16.65 13.82
C THR A 180 5.44 -17.56 14.41
N LEU A 181 5.72 -17.47 15.72
CA LEU A 181 6.70 -18.33 16.39
C LEU A 181 6.32 -19.81 16.33
N ASP A 182 5.05 -20.13 16.58
CA ASP A 182 4.54 -21.50 16.44
C ASP A 182 4.70 -22.04 15.01
N THR A 183 4.47 -21.20 14.01
CA THR A 183 4.62 -21.57 12.59
C THR A 183 6.08 -21.79 12.21
N VAL A 184 6.99 -20.94 12.70
CA VAL A 184 8.45 -21.11 12.52
C VAL A 184 8.91 -22.42 13.17
N ARG A 185 8.50 -22.68 14.41
CA ARG A 185 8.84 -23.90 15.14
C ARG A 185 8.31 -25.15 14.44
N ALA A 186 7.04 -25.13 14.01
CA ALA A 186 6.41 -26.25 13.33
C ALA A 186 7.07 -26.57 11.97
N ALA A 187 7.65 -25.58 11.31
CA ALA A 187 8.42 -25.79 10.08
C ALA A 187 9.82 -26.39 10.33
N GLY A 188 10.30 -26.41 11.58
CA GLY A 188 11.67 -26.84 11.94
C GLY A 188 12.68 -25.71 11.98
N GLY A 189 12.23 -24.45 12.10
CA GLY A 189 13.07 -23.26 12.18
C GLY A 189 12.85 -22.27 11.04
N MET A 190 13.51 -21.11 11.14
CA MET A 190 13.36 -19.99 10.20
C MET A 190 13.69 -20.42 8.76
N ASP A 191 14.85 -21.02 8.53
CA ASP A 191 15.28 -21.41 7.18
C ASP A 191 14.33 -22.42 6.52
N ALA A 192 13.83 -23.38 7.29
CA ALA A 192 12.87 -24.36 6.80
C ALA A 192 11.51 -23.73 6.47
N LEU A 193 11.05 -22.77 7.28
CA LEU A 193 9.87 -21.97 6.95
C LEU A 193 10.07 -21.18 5.65
N LEU A 194 11.21 -20.49 5.50
CA LEU A 194 11.52 -19.70 4.32
C LEU A 194 11.61 -20.56 3.05
N ALA A 195 12.15 -21.77 3.15
CA ALA A 195 12.23 -22.72 2.04
C ALA A 195 10.83 -23.16 1.52
N ARG A 196 9.79 -23.11 2.37
CA ARG A 196 8.41 -23.44 1.94
C ARG A 196 7.86 -22.50 0.87
N ARG A 197 8.41 -21.30 0.68
CA ARG A 197 7.98 -20.38 -0.40
C ARG A 197 8.02 -21.03 -1.78
N ALA A 198 8.95 -21.96 -2.02
CA ALA A 198 9.15 -22.57 -3.33
C ALA A 198 8.19 -23.73 -3.61
N THR A 199 7.79 -24.50 -2.59
CA THR A 199 7.16 -25.81 -2.78
C THR A 199 6.06 -26.16 -1.77
N GLY A 200 5.93 -25.40 -0.69
CA GLY A 200 5.00 -25.68 0.41
C GLY A 200 3.61 -25.10 0.18
N PRO A 201 2.60 -25.57 0.94
CA PRO A 201 1.29 -24.94 0.93
C PRO A 201 1.41 -23.50 1.42
N VAL A 202 0.81 -22.59 0.65
CA VAL A 202 0.63 -21.18 0.99
C VAL A 202 -0.70 -21.06 1.75
N ASP A 203 -0.69 -21.50 3.00
CA ASP A 203 -1.85 -21.48 3.90
C ASP A 203 -1.86 -20.21 4.77
N ALA A 204 -2.96 -19.99 5.50
CA ALA A 204 -3.12 -18.80 6.33
C ALA A 204 -2.02 -18.67 7.42
N PRO A 205 -1.65 -19.72 8.18
CA PRO A 205 -0.54 -19.64 9.14
C PRO A 205 0.78 -19.23 8.48
N PHE A 206 1.11 -19.81 7.32
CA PHE A 206 2.30 -19.44 6.56
C PHE A 206 2.27 -17.97 6.13
N MET A 207 1.14 -17.49 5.62
CA MET A 207 0.99 -16.09 5.20
C MET A 207 1.14 -15.11 6.38
N VAL A 208 0.57 -15.43 7.55
CA VAL A 208 0.75 -14.62 8.77
C VAL A 208 2.22 -14.61 9.22
N ALA A 209 2.89 -15.76 9.22
CA ALA A 209 4.29 -15.82 9.61
C ALA A 209 5.19 -15.05 8.63
N MET A 210 4.95 -15.20 7.33
CA MET A 210 5.69 -14.50 6.28
C MET A 210 5.44 -12.99 6.33
N SER A 211 4.25 -12.51 6.69
CA SER A 211 3.99 -11.07 6.80
C SER A 211 4.81 -10.44 7.92
N ILE A 212 4.85 -11.07 9.10
CA ILE A 212 5.67 -10.61 10.23
C ILE A 212 7.17 -10.65 9.90
N ILE A 213 7.64 -11.69 9.21
CA ILE A 213 9.04 -11.77 8.76
C ILE A 213 9.36 -10.65 7.76
N ALA A 214 8.48 -10.43 6.78
CA ALA A 214 8.65 -9.38 5.79
C ALA A 214 8.69 -7.99 6.42
N LEU A 215 7.80 -7.70 7.37
CA LEU A 215 7.78 -6.46 8.14
C LEU A 215 9.10 -6.25 8.88
N GLY A 216 9.58 -7.26 9.60
CA GLY A 216 10.86 -7.19 10.30
C GLY A 216 12.02 -6.86 9.39
N MET A 217 12.08 -7.53 8.24
CA MET A 217 13.12 -7.27 7.24
C MET A 217 12.98 -5.87 6.63
N CYS A 218 11.77 -5.40 6.33
CA CYS A 218 11.53 -4.06 5.81
C CYS A 218 12.03 -2.98 6.79
N TYR A 219 11.81 -3.17 8.10
CA TYR A 219 12.18 -2.20 9.15
C TYR A 219 13.60 -2.40 9.72
N ALA A 220 14.39 -3.31 9.14
CA ALA A 220 15.79 -3.49 9.51
C ALA A 220 16.67 -2.41 8.86
N GLN A 221 17.69 -1.97 9.62
CA GLN A 221 18.60 -0.89 9.22
C GLN A 221 19.95 -1.41 8.70
N ASP A 222 20.36 -2.62 9.08
CA ASP A 222 21.59 -3.26 8.60
C ASP A 222 21.25 -4.20 7.43
N PRO A 223 21.90 -4.09 6.26
CA PRO A 223 21.67 -5.01 5.14
C PRO A 223 22.00 -6.48 5.46
N ARG A 224 22.73 -6.74 6.56
CA ARG A 224 23.12 -8.08 7.00
C ARG A 224 22.18 -8.67 8.07
N THR A 225 21.14 -7.93 8.49
CA THR A 225 20.18 -8.44 9.48
C THR A 225 19.54 -9.72 8.96
N SER A 226 19.58 -10.79 9.78
CA SER A 226 18.89 -12.03 9.44
C SER A 226 17.39 -11.92 9.72
N PRO A 227 16.53 -12.72 9.04
CA PRO A 227 15.10 -12.79 9.36
C PRO A 227 14.80 -13.09 10.83
N SER A 228 15.64 -13.90 11.49
CA SER A 228 15.50 -14.20 12.92
C SER A 228 15.79 -12.98 13.79
N ASP A 229 16.83 -12.20 13.46
CA ASP A 229 17.23 -11.00 14.23
C ASP A 229 16.29 -9.80 14.01
N ALA A 230 15.58 -9.81 12.88
CA ALA A 230 14.61 -8.80 12.51
C ALA A 230 13.30 -8.86 13.33
N LEU A 231 13.03 -9.99 14.00
CA LEU A 231 11.79 -10.20 14.75
C LEU A 231 11.83 -9.55 16.16
N PRO A 232 10.70 -8.98 16.63
CA PRO A 232 10.56 -8.47 18.00
C PRO A 232 10.67 -9.55 19.09
N CYS A 233 10.65 -10.82 18.73
CA CYS A 233 10.91 -11.93 19.64
C CYS A 233 11.95 -12.86 19.05
N ASP A 234 12.75 -13.46 19.92
CA ASP A 234 13.56 -14.60 19.55
C ASP A 234 12.68 -15.78 19.09
N PRO A 235 12.89 -16.32 17.87
CA PRO A 235 11.98 -17.30 17.31
C PRO A 235 12.06 -18.69 17.95
N GLU A 236 13.11 -18.98 18.72
CA GLU A 236 13.28 -20.25 19.41
C GLU A 236 12.73 -20.19 20.84
N THR A 237 13.05 -19.11 21.56
CA THR A 237 12.77 -18.97 23.00
C THR A 237 11.57 -18.10 23.32
N GLY A 238 11.14 -17.25 22.37
CA GLY A 238 10.09 -16.26 22.58
C GLY A 238 10.50 -15.05 23.43
N VAL A 239 11.78 -14.92 23.81
CA VAL A 239 12.29 -13.75 24.54
C VAL A 239 12.05 -12.49 23.71
N PHE A 240 11.32 -11.53 24.27
CA PHE A 240 11.01 -10.27 23.61
C PHE A 240 12.26 -9.39 23.51
N ARG A 241 12.40 -8.68 22.39
CA ARG A 241 13.53 -7.84 22.04
C ARG A 241 13.04 -6.40 21.91
N ASP A 242 13.04 -5.68 23.04
CA ASP A 242 12.52 -4.31 23.11
C ASP A 242 13.14 -3.38 22.07
N GLU A 243 14.46 -3.49 21.85
CA GLU A 243 15.17 -2.68 20.86
C GLU A 243 14.68 -2.88 19.42
N VAL A 244 14.32 -4.12 19.06
CA VAL A 244 13.77 -4.45 17.75
C VAL A 244 12.34 -3.90 17.65
N TRP A 245 11.54 -4.06 18.70
CA TRP A 245 10.19 -3.51 18.73
C TRP A 245 10.16 -1.99 18.64
N GLN A 246 11.02 -1.29 19.39
CA GLN A 246 11.13 0.17 19.31
C GLN A 246 11.53 0.63 17.90
N ARG A 247 12.39 -0.12 17.21
CA ARG A 247 12.70 0.15 15.80
C ARG A 247 11.48 -0.02 14.89
N TRP A 248 10.65 -1.05 15.09
CA TRP A 248 9.40 -1.18 14.33
C TRP A 248 8.47 0.02 14.59
N LEU A 249 8.37 0.48 15.84
CA LEU A 249 7.50 1.60 16.20
C LEU A 249 7.90 2.93 15.54
N THR A 250 9.15 3.11 15.10
CA THR A 250 9.53 4.31 14.31
C THR A 250 8.90 4.34 12.93
N HIS A 251 8.33 3.23 12.49
CA HIS A 251 7.62 3.09 11.22
C HIS A 251 6.09 3.10 11.39
N ASP A 252 5.55 3.09 12.61
CA ASP A 252 4.10 3.12 12.81
C ASP A 252 3.53 4.50 12.43
N PRO A 253 2.59 4.59 11.47
CA PRO A 253 1.97 5.86 11.08
C PRO A 253 1.39 6.65 12.26
N VAL A 254 0.92 5.98 13.31
CA VAL A 254 0.42 6.66 14.52
C VAL A 254 1.55 7.39 15.25
N ARG A 255 2.73 6.79 15.33
CA ARG A 255 3.93 7.33 15.99
C ARG A 255 4.64 8.38 15.15
N MET A 256 4.53 8.28 13.83
CA MET A 256 5.15 9.20 12.87
C MET A 256 4.44 10.56 12.78
N LEU A 257 3.21 10.69 13.28
CA LEU A 257 2.41 11.90 13.08
C LEU A 257 3.03 13.17 13.65
N ASP A 258 3.67 13.11 14.81
CA ASP A 258 4.28 14.28 15.45
C ASP A 258 5.30 14.96 14.50
N GLU A 259 6.04 14.17 13.72
CA GLU A 259 7.03 14.67 12.75
C GLU A 259 6.40 15.00 11.39
N HIS A 260 5.38 14.24 10.97
CA HIS A 260 4.89 14.27 9.59
C HIS A 260 3.51 14.92 9.40
N ALA A 261 2.84 15.39 10.46
CA ALA A 261 1.52 16.01 10.38
C ALA A 261 1.49 17.18 9.36
N GLY A 262 2.55 18.00 9.34
CA GLY A 262 2.66 19.12 8.41
C GLY A 262 2.65 18.69 6.93
N ALA A 263 3.19 17.52 6.60
CA ALA A 263 3.13 16.99 5.24
C ALA A 263 1.70 16.57 4.88
N LEU A 264 1.02 15.87 5.80
CA LEU A 264 -0.36 15.42 5.59
C LEU A 264 -1.36 16.58 5.53
N THR A 265 -1.15 17.68 6.27
CA THR A 265 -1.98 18.90 6.19
C THR A 265 -1.93 19.54 4.80
N ARG A 266 -0.86 19.33 4.02
CA ARG A 266 -0.73 19.86 2.66
C ARG A 266 -1.45 19.03 1.60
N LEU A 267 -1.92 17.83 1.95
CA LEU A 267 -2.71 17.01 1.03
C LEU A 267 -4.03 17.72 0.73
N ASP A 268 -4.46 17.65 -0.53
CA ASP A 268 -5.80 18.07 -0.93
C ASP A 268 -6.85 17.09 -0.37
N HIS A 269 -6.49 15.82 -0.20
CA HIS A 269 -7.38 14.78 0.33
C HIS A 269 -6.62 13.67 1.07
N LEU A 270 -7.09 13.32 2.26
CA LEU A 270 -6.67 12.12 3.00
C LEU A 270 -7.93 11.32 3.35
N HIS A 271 -8.01 10.08 2.87
CA HIS A 271 -9.05 9.13 3.24
C HIS A 271 -8.45 8.00 4.08
N LEU A 272 -9.10 7.69 5.21
CA LEU A 272 -8.77 6.58 6.09
C LEU A 272 -10.02 5.70 6.28
N GLY A 273 -10.02 4.51 5.70
CA GLY A 273 -11.12 3.56 5.78
C GLY A 273 -10.70 2.26 6.47
N VAL A 274 -11.59 1.61 7.22
CA VAL A 274 -11.31 0.29 7.84
C VAL A 274 -12.60 -0.50 8.12
N GLY A 275 -12.52 -1.83 8.14
CA GLY A 275 -13.64 -2.69 8.55
C GLY A 275 -13.78 -2.75 10.08
N GLU A 276 -14.99 -2.70 10.60
CA GLU A 276 -15.31 -2.69 12.04
C GLU A 276 -14.77 -3.91 12.82
N ARG A 277 -14.56 -5.04 12.12
CA ARG A 277 -14.14 -6.33 12.69
C ARG A 277 -12.91 -6.89 11.98
N ASP A 278 -11.98 -6.01 11.58
CA ASP A 278 -10.74 -6.43 10.91
C ASP A 278 -9.97 -7.46 11.74
N GLU A 279 -9.70 -8.64 11.14
CA GLU A 279 -9.15 -9.83 11.81
C GLU A 279 -7.71 -9.63 12.30
N TYR A 280 -7.01 -8.63 11.76
CA TYR A 280 -5.67 -8.25 12.18
C TYR A 280 -5.69 -7.10 13.19
N GLY A 281 -6.85 -6.66 13.67
CA GLY A 281 -6.94 -5.57 14.65
C GLY A 281 -6.66 -4.18 14.07
N MET A 282 -6.62 -4.03 12.74
CA MET A 282 -6.31 -2.76 12.08
C MET A 282 -7.32 -1.64 12.37
N HIS A 283 -8.55 -1.99 12.74
CA HIS A 283 -9.56 -1.01 13.17
C HIS A 283 -9.11 -0.23 14.42
N TRP A 284 -8.39 -0.86 15.35
CA TRP A 284 -7.82 -0.15 16.50
C TRP A 284 -6.70 0.80 16.09
N GLY A 285 -5.82 0.36 15.20
CA GLY A 285 -4.77 1.21 14.64
C GLY A 285 -5.33 2.40 13.85
N ALA A 286 -6.35 2.18 13.03
CA ALA A 286 -7.02 3.24 12.28
C ALA A 286 -7.75 4.24 13.20
N ARG A 287 -8.41 3.78 14.27
CA ARG A 287 -9.02 4.68 15.28
C ARG A 287 -7.96 5.52 16.01
N ALA A 288 -6.84 4.91 16.38
CA ALA A 288 -5.72 5.61 17.00
C ALA A 288 -5.12 6.66 16.05
N LEU A 289 -4.92 6.30 14.77
CA LEU A 289 -4.45 7.21 13.74
C LEU A 289 -5.43 8.36 13.51
N HIS A 290 -6.73 8.09 13.39
CA HIS A 290 -7.78 9.10 13.29
C HIS A 290 -7.72 10.09 14.46
N THR A 291 -7.65 9.59 15.69
CA THR A 291 -7.55 10.43 16.89
C THR A 291 -6.30 11.32 16.86
N ALA A 292 -5.16 10.76 16.45
CA ALA A 292 -3.91 11.49 16.36
C ALA A 292 -3.92 12.54 15.22
N LEU A 293 -4.56 12.26 14.08
CA LEU A 293 -4.78 13.22 13.00
C LEU A 293 -5.63 14.40 13.46
N ASP A 294 -6.71 14.15 14.20
CA ASP A 294 -7.57 15.19 14.79
C ASP A 294 -6.79 16.07 15.76
N ALA A 295 -5.98 15.46 16.63
CA ALA A 295 -5.15 16.18 17.60
C ALA A 295 -4.13 17.13 16.92
N HIS A 296 -3.66 16.77 15.73
CA HIS A 296 -2.74 17.57 14.93
C HIS A 296 -3.45 18.53 13.96
N GLY A 297 -4.78 18.53 13.91
CA GLY A 297 -5.56 19.36 12.98
C GLY A 297 -5.34 19.00 11.50
N VAL A 298 -5.02 17.74 11.19
CA VAL A 298 -4.85 17.27 9.82
C VAL A 298 -6.22 16.99 9.20
N PRO A 299 -6.63 17.69 8.12
CA PRO A 299 -7.91 17.43 7.46
C PRO A 299 -7.94 16.03 6.83
N HIS A 300 -8.93 15.22 7.19
CA HIS A 300 -9.07 13.88 6.66
C HIS A 300 -10.52 13.39 6.70
N HIS A 301 -10.81 12.35 5.94
CA HIS A 301 -12.08 11.65 5.93
C HIS A 301 -11.90 10.26 6.51
N TYR A 302 -12.55 9.99 7.64
CA TYR A 302 -12.51 8.70 8.33
C TYR A 302 -13.80 7.93 8.15
N THR A 303 -13.71 6.64 7.81
CA THR A 303 -14.86 5.74 7.70
C THR A 303 -14.58 4.37 8.29
N GLU A 304 -15.54 3.87 9.06
CA GLU A 304 -15.66 2.45 9.35
C GLU A 304 -16.78 1.85 8.51
N HIS A 305 -16.62 0.59 8.08
CA HIS A 305 -17.64 -0.13 7.34
C HIS A 305 -17.89 -1.50 7.93
N GLU A 306 -19.09 -2.04 7.72
CA GLU A 306 -19.39 -3.41 8.10
C GLU A 306 -18.43 -4.38 7.38
N GLY A 307 -17.86 -5.32 8.12
CA GLY A 307 -16.96 -6.35 7.60
C GLY A 307 -15.63 -6.42 8.35
N GLY A 308 -14.71 -7.19 7.77
CA GLY A 308 -13.37 -7.39 8.28
C GLY A 308 -12.30 -6.91 7.30
N HIS A 309 -11.20 -7.63 7.23
CA HIS A 309 -10.04 -7.34 6.39
C HIS A 309 -10.20 -7.88 4.95
N HIS A 310 -11.12 -8.83 4.72
CA HIS A 310 -11.27 -9.54 3.45
C HIS A 310 -12.57 -9.16 2.73
N GLY A 311 -12.57 -9.20 1.40
CA GLY A 311 -13.78 -8.94 0.59
C GLY A 311 -14.23 -7.47 0.58
N ILE A 312 -13.31 -6.55 0.88
CA ILE A 312 -13.62 -5.12 1.04
C ILE A 312 -13.50 -4.31 -0.25
N GLU A 313 -13.26 -4.94 -1.39
CA GLU A 313 -13.02 -4.27 -2.68
C GLU A 313 -14.16 -3.31 -3.09
N HIS A 314 -15.35 -3.53 -2.56
CA HIS A 314 -16.49 -2.66 -2.78
C HIS A 314 -16.30 -1.24 -2.20
N VAL A 315 -15.54 -1.08 -1.11
CA VAL A 315 -15.34 0.21 -0.43
C VAL A 315 -14.33 1.11 -1.15
N TYR A 316 -13.48 0.54 -2.03
CA TYR A 316 -12.48 1.32 -2.77
C TYR A 316 -13.12 2.37 -3.67
N THR A 317 -14.31 2.05 -4.21
CA THR A 317 -15.05 3.00 -5.04
C THR A 317 -15.48 4.22 -4.24
N ASP A 318 -16.00 4.00 -3.03
CA ASP A 318 -16.46 5.07 -2.16
C ASP A 318 -15.29 5.92 -1.65
N ALA A 319 -14.18 5.27 -1.29
CA ALA A 319 -12.94 5.95 -0.91
C ALA A 319 -12.39 6.85 -2.03
N LEU A 320 -12.37 6.35 -3.28
CA LEU A 320 -11.89 7.10 -4.44
C LEU A 320 -12.89 8.16 -4.94
N ALA A 321 -14.18 8.05 -4.59
CA ALA A 321 -15.20 9.04 -4.96
C ALA A 321 -14.94 10.42 -4.32
N GLY A 322 -14.15 10.48 -3.23
CA GLY A 322 -13.70 11.73 -2.61
C GLY A 322 -12.85 12.60 -3.55
N LEU A 323 -12.11 11.96 -4.47
CA LEU A 323 -11.22 12.65 -5.41
C LEU A 323 -11.96 13.62 -6.34
N ARG A 324 -13.27 13.41 -6.58
CA ARG A 324 -14.09 14.30 -7.43
C ARG A 324 -14.10 15.74 -6.92
N HIS A 325 -13.98 15.94 -5.62
CA HIS A 325 -14.01 17.26 -5.00
C HIS A 325 -12.72 18.03 -5.22
N VAL A 326 -11.58 17.32 -5.18
CA VAL A 326 -10.25 17.93 -5.27
C VAL A 326 -9.69 17.99 -6.69
N TRP A 327 -10.18 17.11 -7.57
CA TRP A 327 -9.83 17.08 -8.99
C TRP A 327 -10.83 17.84 -9.88
N SER A 328 -11.73 18.59 -9.28
CA SER A 328 -12.47 19.59 -10.05
C SER A 328 -11.52 20.72 -10.44
N GLU A 329 -11.65 21.25 -11.66
CA GLU A 329 -10.99 22.50 -11.97
C GLU A 329 -11.61 23.57 -11.06
N ARG A 330 -10.83 24.13 -10.13
CA ARG A 330 -11.24 25.34 -9.42
C ARG A 330 -11.53 26.36 -10.51
N THR A 331 -12.81 26.68 -10.72
CA THR A 331 -13.20 27.86 -11.47
C THR A 331 -12.52 29.01 -10.77
N VAL A 332 -11.44 29.52 -11.35
CA VAL A 332 -10.85 30.78 -10.94
C VAL A 332 -12.01 31.76 -11.01
N GLY A 333 -12.47 32.23 -9.86
CA GLY A 333 -13.51 33.23 -9.78
C GLY A 333 -13.10 34.34 -10.72
N THR A 334 -13.92 34.55 -11.75
CA THR A 334 -13.95 35.79 -12.49
C THR A 334 -13.99 36.90 -11.45
N CYS A 335 -12.86 37.58 -11.24
CA CYS A 335 -12.88 38.89 -10.63
C CYS A 335 -13.78 39.73 -11.54
N ALA A 336 -15.01 39.94 -11.09
CA ALA A 336 -15.94 40.83 -11.74
C ALA A 336 -15.39 42.26 -11.59
N VAL A 337 -15.04 42.81 -12.75
CA VAL A 337 -14.95 44.24 -13.16
C VAL A 337 -14.18 45.20 -12.25
#